data_AF-A0A382MQM2-F1
#
_entry.id   AF-A0A382MQM2-F1
#
_cell.length_a   1.000
_cell.length_b   1.000
_cell.length_c   1.000
_cell.angle_alpha   90.00
_cell.angle_beta   90.00
_cell.angle_gamma   90.00
#
_symmetry.space_group_name_H-M   'P 1'
#
loop_
_entity.id
_entity.type
_entity.pdbx_description
1 polymer ?
#
loop_
_entity_poly.entity_id
_entity_poly.type
_entity_poly.pdbx_seq_one_letter_code
_entity_poly.pdbx_strand_id
1 'polypeptide(L)'
;MRELVNETGKKDDQFRRDAEVEIGMPLFPDVSWMTEDAPKFPTSPSTVELNQDTSSKVKQVIKQSGQTISECAELFYDRKSLEDTSPKEIQVLRQNINDFIEVMGDVNVSNLTKGEVSEFITIQSKLPSNRKKSPKYRDLTIPQLLELKGIETQSIQNINKRLSKLGVFANWCVRQGFLSESPFKDMQLSIKKKKSLGREPFTIKDLRKILAKETFLKWTINFHHKHNPSHNETGWFAKGEENWGTDKTSSKRIRTLPAKPSGAKNQLPYYWIFPLGIFSGMRTNEMCQLRCSDVRKENRIW
;
A
#
# COMPACT_ATOMS: atom_id res chain seq x y z
N MET A 1 16.65 16.24 -18.58
CA MET A 1 17.60 17.36 -18.69
C MET A 1 18.29 17.41 -20.05
N ARG A 2 18.97 16.36 -20.53
CA ARG A 2 19.62 16.35 -21.86
C ARG A 2 18.70 16.73 -23.03
N GLU A 3 17.42 16.39 -22.98
CA GLU A 3 16.45 16.75 -24.04
C GLU A 3 16.03 18.24 -23.99
N LEU A 4 15.92 18.85 -22.81
CA LEU A 4 15.56 20.27 -22.62
C LEU A 4 16.69 21.25 -22.98
N VAL A 5 17.94 20.78 -22.88
CA VAL A 5 19.17 21.53 -23.19
C VAL A 5 19.28 21.81 -24.70
N ASN A 6 18.79 20.90 -25.55
CA ASN A 6 18.91 21.02 -27.01
C ASN A 6 17.95 22.04 -27.63
N GLU A 7 16.86 22.39 -26.94
CA GLU A 7 15.83 23.30 -27.44
C GLU A 7 16.08 24.77 -27.07
N THR A 8 16.89 25.02 -26.04
CA THR A 8 17.08 26.37 -25.45
C THR A 8 18.45 26.99 -25.72
N GLY A 9 19.40 26.24 -26.29
CA GLY A 9 20.77 26.70 -26.56
C GLY A 9 21.61 26.98 -25.30
N LYS A 10 21.05 26.76 -24.10
CA LYS A 10 21.74 26.89 -22.81
C LYS A 10 22.49 25.60 -22.49
N LYS A 11 23.70 25.69 -21.91
CA LYS A 11 24.44 24.52 -21.39
C LYS A 11 23.79 23.98 -20.12
N ASP A 12 23.92 22.67 -19.84
CA ASP A 12 23.31 21.98 -18.68
C ASP A 12 23.60 22.70 -17.35
N ASP A 13 24.83 23.18 -17.15
CA ASP A 13 25.24 23.90 -15.94
C ASP A 13 24.51 25.24 -15.77
N GLN A 14 24.14 25.90 -16.87
CA GLN A 14 23.35 27.14 -16.81
C GLN A 14 21.93 26.86 -16.34
N PHE A 15 21.34 25.75 -16.77
CA PHE A 15 20.00 25.34 -16.35
C PHE A 15 19.95 25.00 -14.86
N ARG A 16 20.99 24.34 -14.35
CA ARG A 16 21.15 24.03 -12.92
C ARG A 16 21.25 25.30 -12.07
N ARG A 17 22.04 26.28 -12.52
CA ARG A 17 22.17 27.60 -11.86
C ARG A 17 20.85 28.37 -11.85
N ASP A 18 20.15 28.43 -12.98
CA ASP A 18 18.85 29.10 -13.09
C ASP A 18 17.84 28.48 -12.10
N ALA A 19 17.84 27.14 -11.95
CA ALA A 19 16.97 26.43 -11.01
C ALA A 19 17.32 26.72 -9.53
N GLU A 20 18.60 26.81 -9.17
CA GLU A 20 19.02 27.19 -7.81
C GLU A 20 18.60 28.61 -7.43
N VAL A 21 18.65 29.54 -8.40
CA VAL A 21 18.20 30.92 -8.22
C VAL A 21 16.68 31.00 -8.03
N GLU A 22 15.93 30.26 -8.84
CA GLU A 22 14.46 30.24 -8.76
C GLU A 22 13.95 29.60 -7.46
N ILE A 23 14.64 28.57 -6.96
CA ILE A 23 14.28 27.84 -5.74
C ILE A 23 14.90 28.50 -4.49
N GLY A 24 15.94 29.32 -4.64
CA GLY A 24 16.61 30.00 -3.53
C GLY A 24 17.34 29.07 -2.57
N MET A 25 17.76 27.89 -3.04
CA MET A 25 18.49 26.89 -2.25
C MET A 25 19.59 26.22 -3.08
N PRO A 26 20.74 25.85 -2.48
CA PRO A 26 21.80 25.12 -3.19
C PRO A 26 21.38 23.66 -3.40
N LEU A 27 21.26 23.24 -4.67
CA LEU A 27 20.80 21.90 -5.06
C LEU A 27 21.93 21.06 -5.67
N PHE A 28 22.95 21.69 -6.25
CA PHE A 28 24.01 21.05 -7.04
C PHE A 28 25.41 21.46 -6.52
N PRO A 29 25.95 20.78 -5.49
CA PRO A 29 27.23 21.14 -4.86
C PRO A 29 28.46 20.96 -5.77
N ASP A 30 28.28 20.32 -6.92
CA ASP A 30 29.28 20.09 -7.96
C ASP A 30 29.39 21.25 -8.98
N VAL A 31 28.46 22.20 -8.97
CA VAL A 31 28.45 23.35 -9.90
C VAL A 31 29.06 24.57 -9.21
N SER A 32 30.27 24.96 -9.62
CA SER A 32 30.92 26.18 -9.12
C SER A 32 30.34 27.43 -9.78
N TRP A 33 29.99 28.43 -8.96
CA TRP A 33 29.64 29.77 -9.42
C TRP A 33 30.92 30.55 -9.76
N MET A 34 30.91 31.34 -10.82
CA MET A 34 31.95 32.36 -11.02
C MET A 34 31.81 33.39 -9.91
N THR A 35 32.94 33.84 -9.35
CA THR A 35 32.99 34.58 -8.07
C THR A 35 32.19 35.89 -8.07
N GLU A 36 31.89 36.44 -9.25
CA GLU A 36 31.12 37.67 -9.44
C GLU A 36 29.60 37.45 -9.59
N ASP A 37 29.14 36.23 -9.89
CA ASP A 37 27.73 35.90 -10.19
C ASP A 37 27.05 35.03 -9.10
N ALA A 38 27.72 34.78 -7.98
CA ALA A 38 27.21 33.89 -6.94
C ALA A 38 25.96 34.48 -6.22
N PRO A 39 24.81 33.79 -6.24
CA PRO A 39 23.63 34.21 -5.49
C PRO A 39 23.90 34.16 -3.99
N LYS A 40 23.58 35.24 -3.28
CA LYS A 40 23.62 35.28 -1.81
C LYS A 40 22.41 34.53 -1.26
N PHE A 41 22.55 33.23 -1.05
CA PHE A 41 21.57 32.46 -0.29
C PHE A 41 21.58 32.94 1.16
N PRO A 42 20.42 32.97 1.86
CA PRO A 42 20.36 33.29 3.27
C PRO A 42 21.15 32.24 4.07
N THR A 43 22.41 32.55 4.34
CA THR A 43 23.25 31.84 5.29
C THR A 43 22.82 32.25 6.69
N SER A 44 22.22 31.32 7.43
CA SER A 44 22.23 31.38 8.90
C SER A 44 23.69 31.27 9.35
N PRO A 45 24.28 32.28 10.01
CA PRO A 45 25.63 32.17 10.51
C PRO A 45 25.61 31.63 11.94
N SER A 46 26.44 30.63 12.22
CA SER A 46 27.12 30.48 13.50
C SER A 46 28.32 29.55 13.33
N THR A 47 29.42 30.13 12.88
CA THR A 47 30.74 29.71 13.35
C THR A 47 30.90 30.31 14.74
N VAL A 48 30.98 29.47 15.78
CA VAL A 48 31.41 29.88 17.12
C VAL A 48 32.73 29.18 17.39
N GLU A 49 33.70 29.99 17.77
CA GLU A 49 35.03 29.63 18.25
C GLU A 49 35.00 28.56 19.34
N LEU A 50 36.12 27.84 19.43
CA LEU A 50 36.46 26.93 20.50
C LEU A 50 36.49 27.69 21.84
N ASN A 51 35.37 27.74 22.54
CA ASN A 51 35.32 28.06 23.96
C ASN A 51 34.71 26.87 24.70
N GLN A 52 35.49 26.37 25.66
CA GLN A 52 35.11 25.38 26.64
C GLN A 52 33.90 25.90 27.42
N ASP A 53 32.72 25.39 27.11
CA ASP A 53 31.67 25.24 28.12
C ASP A 53 30.71 24.13 27.68
N THR A 54 30.82 23.01 28.41
CA THR A 54 29.91 21.88 28.31
C THR A 54 28.51 22.30 28.73
N SER A 55 27.63 22.61 27.77
CA SER A 55 26.20 22.51 28.01
C SER A 55 25.47 22.12 26.73
N SER A 56 25.61 20.84 26.40
CA SER A 56 24.59 20.11 25.64
C SER A 56 23.26 20.36 26.35
N LYS A 57 22.42 21.25 25.83
CA LYS A 57 21.02 21.33 26.24
C LYS A 57 20.33 20.05 25.79
N VAL A 58 20.50 19.00 26.60
CA VAL A 58 19.60 17.86 26.67
C VAL A 58 18.22 18.47 26.80
N LYS A 59 17.33 18.20 25.83
CA LYS A 59 15.91 18.55 25.93
C LYS A 59 15.45 18.01 27.29
N GLN A 60 15.18 18.92 28.22
CA GLN A 60 14.64 18.57 29.52
C GLN A 60 13.38 17.74 29.30
N VAL A 61 13.28 16.59 29.97
CA VAL A 61 12.16 15.67 29.85
C VAL A 61 10.91 16.36 30.41
N ILE A 62 10.16 17.02 29.54
CA ILE A 62 8.85 17.56 29.88
C ILE A 62 7.95 16.37 30.19
N LYS A 63 7.31 16.41 31.36
CA LYS A 63 6.35 15.40 31.84
C LYS A 63 5.31 15.16 30.73
N GLN A 64 5.20 13.92 30.25
CA GLN A 64 4.47 13.48 29.05
C GLN A 64 2.93 13.66 29.07
N SER A 65 2.37 14.46 29.99
CA SER A 65 0.92 14.54 30.26
C SER A 65 0.14 15.41 29.26
N GLY A 66 0.59 15.51 28.01
CA GLY A 66 0.07 16.50 27.04
C GLY A 66 -0.04 16.05 25.59
N GLN A 67 0.45 14.85 25.24
CA GLN A 67 0.56 14.46 23.83
C GLN A 67 -0.76 13.96 23.25
N THR A 68 -1.05 14.33 22.01
CA THR A 68 -2.22 13.84 21.28
C THR A 68 -2.00 12.41 20.77
N ILE A 69 -3.09 11.74 20.38
CA ILE A 69 -3.00 10.40 19.78
C ILE A 69 -2.14 10.46 18.50
N SER A 70 -2.30 11.49 17.66
CA SER A 70 -1.54 11.65 16.42
C SER A 70 -0.02 11.78 16.66
N GLU A 71 0.39 12.57 17.65
CA GLU A 71 1.80 12.74 18.04
C GLU A 71 2.40 11.43 18.54
N CYS A 72 1.70 10.73 19.45
CA CYS A 72 2.13 9.42 19.93
C CYS A 72 2.17 8.37 18.81
N ALA A 73 1.28 8.47 17.83
CA ALA A 73 1.21 7.55 16.71
C ALA A 73 2.42 7.66 15.77
N GLU A 74 2.88 8.88 15.46
CA GLU A 74 4.10 9.05 14.64
C GLU A 74 5.33 8.47 15.35
N LEU A 75 5.50 8.75 16.65
CA LEU A 75 6.55 8.12 17.46
C LEU A 75 6.43 6.59 17.46
N PHE A 76 5.21 6.05 17.52
CA PHE A 76 4.97 4.62 17.46
C PHE A 76 5.38 4.01 16.11
N TYR A 77 5.11 4.67 14.99
CA TYR A 77 5.50 4.17 13.66
C TYR A 77 7.02 4.20 13.47
N ASP A 78 7.70 5.23 13.97
CA ASP A 78 9.16 5.32 13.93
C ASP A 78 9.77 4.17 14.72
N ARG A 79 9.27 3.91 15.94
CA ARG A 79 9.71 2.77 16.75
C ARG A 79 9.45 1.43 16.06
N LYS A 80 8.29 1.25 15.44
CA LYS A 80 7.97 0.01 14.70
C LYS A 80 8.86 -0.21 13.49
N SER A 81 9.26 0.87 12.82
CA SER A 81 10.20 0.81 11.69
C SER A 81 11.60 0.38 12.15
N LEU A 82 12.03 0.80 13.33
CA LEU A 82 13.29 0.36 13.95
C LEU A 82 13.26 -1.10 14.43
N GLU A 83 12.08 -1.64 14.74
CA GLU A 83 11.87 -3.04 15.14
C GLU A 83 11.74 -4.00 13.94
N ASP A 84 12.16 -3.59 12.73
CA ASP A 84 12.02 -4.35 11.48
C ASP A 84 10.58 -4.84 11.20
N THR A 85 9.57 -4.09 11.69
CA THR A 85 8.17 -4.41 11.39
C THR A 85 7.90 -4.13 9.91
N SER A 86 7.27 -5.08 9.21
CA SER A 86 7.02 -4.94 7.77
C SER A 86 6.25 -3.63 7.44
N PRO A 87 6.59 -2.92 6.35
CA PRO A 87 5.90 -1.68 5.97
C PRO A 87 4.39 -1.85 5.80
N LYS A 88 3.96 -3.03 5.35
CA LYS A 88 2.55 -3.38 5.20
C LYS A 88 1.82 -3.44 6.54
N GLU A 89 2.46 -3.99 7.58
CA GLU A 89 1.87 -4.03 8.92
C GLU A 89 1.81 -2.64 9.54
N ILE A 90 2.85 -1.82 9.36
CA ILE A 90 2.85 -0.41 9.80
C ILE A 90 1.71 0.36 9.11
N GLN A 91 1.53 0.16 7.81
CA GLN A 91 0.43 0.77 7.06
C GLN A 91 -0.95 0.34 7.58
N VAL A 92 -1.10 -0.93 7.98
CA VAL A 92 -2.34 -1.44 8.60
C VAL A 92 -2.57 -0.79 9.96
N LEU A 93 -1.54 -0.69 10.81
CA LEU A 93 -1.63 0.00 12.10
C LEU A 93 -2.02 1.47 11.90
N ARG A 94 -1.35 2.16 10.96
CA ARG A 94 -1.63 3.56 10.60
C ARG A 94 -3.07 3.77 10.15
N GLN A 95 -3.58 2.90 9.30
CA GLN A 95 -4.99 2.98 8.87
C GLN A 95 -5.96 2.81 10.04
N ASN A 96 -5.69 1.92 10.99
CA ASN A 96 -6.59 1.70 12.13
C ASN A 96 -6.53 2.84 13.14
N ILE A 97 -5.35 3.40 13.40
CA ILE A 97 -5.19 4.54 14.32
C ILE A 97 -5.83 5.80 13.72
N ASN A 98 -5.59 6.08 12.43
CA ASN A 98 -6.23 7.23 11.77
C ASN A 98 -7.76 7.08 11.70
N ASP A 99 -8.27 5.85 11.54
CA ASP A 99 -9.71 5.56 11.62
C ASP A 99 -10.27 5.85 13.02
N PHE A 100 -9.50 5.57 14.07
CA PHE A 100 -9.88 5.90 15.44
C PHE A 100 -9.90 7.41 15.67
N ILE A 101 -8.86 8.13 15.23
CA ILE A 101 -8.78 9.60 15.31
C ILE A 101 -9.93 10.26 14.53
N GLU A 102 -10.28 9.75 13.35
CA GLU A 102 -11.38 10.28 12.54
C GLU A 102 -12.75 10.13 13.24
N VAL A 103 -12.92 9.08 14.03
CA VAL A 103 -14.19 8.79 14.72
C VAL A 103 -14.28 9.49 16.08
N MET A 104 -13.21 9.45 16.87
CA MET A 104 -13.19 9.95 18.26
C MET A 104 -12.57 11.35 18.39
N GLY A 105 -11.93 11.86 17.34
CA GLY A 105 -11.11 13.06 17.38
C GLY A 105 -9.66 12.78 17.82
N ASP A 106 -8.80 13.78 17.62
CA ASP A 106 -7.41 13.73 18.07
C ASP A 106 -7.29 14.25 19.51
N VAL A 107 -7.72 13.40 20.44
CA VAL A 107 -7.70 13.71 21.87
C VAL A 107 -6.33 13.45 22.49
N ASN A 108 -6.11 13.94 23.71
CA ASN A 108 -4.92 13.60 24.49
C ASN A 108 -4.90 12.09 24.78
N VAL A 109 -3.76 11.45 24.57
CA VAL A 109 -3.59 9.99 24.76
C VAL A 109 -3.90 9.55 26.20
N SER A 110 -3.60 10.39 27.19
CA SER A 110 -3.83 10.09 28.61
C SER A 110 -5.31 10.13 29.01
N ASN A 111 -6.18 10.75 28.18
CA ASN A 111 -7.62 10.76 28.40
C ASN A 111 -8.31 9.51 27.85
N LEU A 112 -7.58 8.60 27.21
CA LEU A 112 -8.18 7.42 26.60
C LEU A 112 -8.55 6.37 27.67
N THR A 113 -9.84 6.23 27.95
CA THR A 113 -10.38 5.22 28.88
C THR A 113 -11.21 4.16 28.15
N LYS A 114 -11.73 3.18 28.90
CA LYS A 114 -12.67 2.18 28.36
C LYS A 114 -13.99 2.81 27.90
N GLY A 115 -14.36 3.99 28.40
CA GLY A 115 -15.56 4.73 27.98
C GLY A 115 -15.49 5.14 26.50
N GLU A 116 -14.38 5.77 26.11
CA GLU A 116 -14.11 6.20 24.73
C GLU A 116 -14.01 5.01 23.79
N VAL A 117 -13.43 3.90 24.24
CA VAL A 117 -13.39 2.66 23.45
C VAL A 117 -14.80 2.08 23.25
N SER A 118 -15.66 2.14 24.26
CA SER A 118 -17.07 1.71 24.16
C SER A 118 -17.87 2.58 23.18
N GLU A 119 -17.66 3.90 23.22
CA GLU A 119 -18.26 4.84 22.28
C GLU A 119 -17.77 4.59 20.86
N PHE A 120 -16.47 4.40 20.66
CA PHE A 120 -15.89 4.01 19.38
C PHE A 120 -16.54 2.73 18.83
N ILE A 121 -16.70 1.69 19.65
CA ILE A 121 -17.37 0.44 19.26
C ILE A 121 -18.82 0.73 18.83
N THR A 122 -19.53 1.57 19.58
CA THR A 122 -20.92 1.95 19.29
C THR A 122 -21.03 2.64 17.93
N ILE A 123 -20.15 3.61 17.65
CA ILE A 123 -20.14 4.32 16.37
C ILE A 123 -19.76 3.37 15.24
N GLN A 124 -18.69 2.58 15.40
CA GLN A 124 -18.21 1.65 14.38
C GLN A 124 -19.22 0.55 14.04
N SER A 125 -20.08 0.16 14.98
CA SER A 125 -21.17 -0.79 14.74
C SER A 125 -22.26 -0.26 13.78
N LYS A 126 -22.36 1.06 13.65
CA LYS A 126 -23.31 1.76 12.77
C LYS A 126 -22.70 2.15 11.43
N LEU A 127 -21.37 2.14 11.32
CA LEU A 127 -20.67 2.58 10.10
C LEU A 127 -20.64 1.48 9.03
N PRO A 128 -20.69 1.86 7.73
CA PRO A 128 -20.57 0.92 6.64
C PRO A 128 -19.20 0.24 6.57
N SER A 129 -19.17 -0.97 6.04
CA SER A 129 -17.92 -1.61 5.62
C SER A 129 -17.31 -0.89 4.42
N ASN A 130 -15.97 -0.87 4.33
CA ASN A 130 -15.23 -0.29 3.20
C ASN A 130 -15.62 1.16 2.82
N ARG A 131 -16.05 1.98 3.80
CA ARG A 131 -16.57 3.34 3.53
C ARG A 131 -15.65 4.22 2.68
N LYS A 132 -14.32 4.16 2.92
CA LYS A 132 -13.32 4.93 2.17
C LYS A 132 -13.10 4.45 0.72
N LYS A 133 -13.47 3.21 0.41
CA LYS A 133 -13.30 2.60 -0.92
C LYS A 133 -14.57 2.69 -1.76
N SER A 134 -15.72 2.71 -1.11
CA SER A 134 -17.00 2.76 -1.80
C SER A 134 -17.27 4.17 -2.36
N PRO A 135 -17.54 4.30 -3.66
CA PRO A 135 -17.96 5.59 -4.23
C PRO A 135 -19.18 6.20 -3.54
N LYS A 136 -20.03 5.36 -2.93
CA LYS A 136 -21.24 5.78 -2.21
C LYS A 136 -20.95 6.51 -0.89
N TYR A 137 -19.81 6.25 -0.26
CA TYR A 137 -19.53 6.69 1.11
C TYR A 137 -18.24 7.51 1.25
N ARG A 138 -17.33 7.45 0.27
CA ARG A 138 -15.97 8.01 0.38
C ARG A 138 -15.93 9.52 0.64
N ASP A 139 -16.96 10.25 0.19
CA ASP A 139 -17.04 11.71 0.24
C ASP A 139 -17.94 12.20 1.40
N LEU A 140 -18.43 11.29 2.26
CA LEU A 140 -19.32 11.60 3.38
C LEU A 140 -18.58 11.59 4.71
N THR A 141 -18.96 12.50 5.62
CA THR A 141 -18.41 12.56 6.99
C THR A 141 -19.06 11.52 7.91
N ILE A 142 -18.42 11.21 9.04
CA ILE A 142 -18.96 10.27 10.04
C ILE A 142 -20.38 10.66 10.50
N PRO A 143 -20.67 11.93 10.86
CA PRO A 143 -22.03 12.33 11.22
C PRO A 143 -23.06 12.08 10.10
N GLN A 144 -22.72 12.46 8.85
CA GLN A 144 -23.60 12.23 7.70
C GLN A 144 -23.87 10.74 7.46
N LEU A 145 -22.86 9.89 7.68
CA LEU A 145 -23.02 8.44 7.55
C LEU A 145 -23.94 7.84 8.63
N LEU A 146 -23.98 8.44 9.83
CA LEU A 146 -24.84 7.98 10.93
C LEU A 146 -26.32 8.33 10.71
N GLU A 147 -26.63 9.34 9.89
CA GLU A 147 -27.99 9.73 9.55
C GLU A 147 -28.63 8.83 8.48
N LEU A 148 -27.81 8.17 7.67
CA LEU A 148 -28.28 7.30 6.59
C LEU A 148 -28.93 6.02 7.13
N LYS A 149 -30.16 5.76 6.68
CA LYS A 149 -30.90 4.53 7.01
C LYS A 149 -30.59 3.39 6.03
N GLY A 150 -30.65 2.15 6.52
CA GLY A 150 -30.55 0.94 5.69
C GLY A 150 -29.13 0.61 5.20
N ILE A 151 -28.10 1.04 5.93
CA ILE A 151 -26.70 0.71 5.60
C ILE A 151 -26.36 -0.70 6.09
N GLU A 152 -25.65 -1.47 5.26
CA GLU A 152 -24.97 -2.68 5.69
C GLU A 152 -23.73 -2.34 6.53
N THR A 153 -23.79 -2.64 7.82
CA THR A 153 -22.77 -2.27 8.80
C THR A 153 -21.63 -3.28 8.87
N GLN A 154 -20.57 -2.92 9.59
CA GLN A 154 -19.41 -3.79 9.78
C GLN A 154 -19.74 -5.04 10.61
N SER A 155 -19.11 -6.17 10.27
CA SER A 155 -19.22 -7.38 11.08
C SER A 155 -18.47 -7.25 12.40
N ILE A 156 -18.95 -7.96 13.43
CA ILE A 156 -18.32 -8.03 14.77
C ILE A 156 -16.85 -8.45 14.66
N GLN A 157 -16.54 -9.39 13.77
CA GLN A 157 -15.18 -9.85 13.49
C GLN A 157 -14.29 -8.70 12.97
N ASN A 158 -14.83 -7.81 12.13
CA ASN A 158 -14.07 -6.68 11.61
C ASN A 158 -13.79 -5.66 12.71
N ILE A 159 -14.79 -5.36 13.55
CA ILE A 159 -14.63 -4.47 14.72
C ILE A 159 -13.56 -5.04 15.66
N ASN A 160 -13.64 -6.32 16.01
CA ASN A 160 -12.64 -6.96 16.88
C ASN A 160 -11.22 -6.93 16.31
N LYS A 161 -11.06 -7.07 14.98
CA LYS A 161 -9.75 -6.92 14.33
C LYS A 161 -9.19 -5.50 14.49
N ARG A 162 -10.04 -4.47 14.35
CA ARG A 162 -9.64 -3.08 14.58
C ARG A 162 -9.22 -2.86 16.04
N LEU A 163 -10.03 -3.33 16.98
CA LEU A 163 -9.71 -3.27 18.42
C LEU A 163 -8.37 -3.97 18.74
N SER A 164 -8.08 -5.10 18.12
CA SER A 164 -6.77 -5.76 18.28
C SER A 164 -5.63 -4.89 17.79
N LYS A 165 -5.76 -4.22 16.63
CA LYS A 165 -4.71 -3.33 16.10
C LYS A 165 -4.52 -2.09 16.95
N LEU A 166 -5.61 -1.49 17.44
CA LEU A 166 -5.56 -0.37 18.39
C LEU A 166 -4.97 -0.78 19.73
N GLY A 167 -5.24 -1.99 20.20
CA GLY A 167 -4.63 -2.56 21.40
C GLY A 167 -3.10 -2.68 21.29
N VAL A 168 -2.54 -2.96 20.10
CA VAL A 168 -1.08 -2.96 19.90
C VAL A 168 -0.50 -1.57 20.17
N PHE A 169 -1.14 -0.52 19.66
CA PHE A 169 -0.73 0.86 19.89
C PHE A 169 -0.89 1.26 21.37
N ALA A 170 -2.05 0.99 21.98
CA ALA A 170 -2.26 1.29 23.39
C ALA A 170 -1.29 0.56 24.32
N ASN A 171 -0.97 -0.70 24.04
CA ASN A 171 0.05 -1.44 24.80
C ASN A 171 1.44 -0.83 24.64
N TRP A 172 1.75 -0.23 23.48
CA TRP A 172 2.98 0.55 23.32
C TRP A 172 2.93 1.83 24.15
N CYS A 173 1.80 2.55 24.15
CA CYS A 173 1.61 3.74 24.97
C CYS A 173 1.79 3.45 26.48
N VAL A 174 1.31 2.30 26.95
CA VAL A 174 1.55 1.84 28.33
C VAL A 174 3.04 1.64 28.60
N ARG A 175 3.77 0.99 27.69
CA ARG A 175 5.23 0.81 27.84
C ARG A 175 6.02 2.13 27.84
N GLN A 176 5.51 3.16 27.17
CA GLN A 176 6.12 4.49 27.15
C GLN A 176 5.73 5.35 28.36
N GLY A 177 4.76 4.93 29.17
CA GLY A 177 4.27 5.68 30.33
C GLY A 177 3.17 6.70 30.02
N PHE A 178 2.63 6.70 28.79
CA PHE A 178 1.50 7.57 28.41
C PHE A 178 0.16 7.13 29.01
N LEU A 179 0.03 5.83 29.24
CA LEU A 179 -1.15 5.17 29.80
C LEU A 179 -0.72 4.27 30.97
N SER A 180 -1.57 4.16 32.00
CA SER A 180 -1.38 3.20 33.09
C SER A 180 -1.75 1.78 32.67
N GLU A 181 -2.86 1.64 31.94
CA GLU A 181 -3.34 0.39 31.39
C GLU A 181 -3.91 0.57 29.98
N SER A 182 -4.06 -0.54 29.25
CA SER A 182 -4.59 -0.50 27.88
C SER A 182 -6.13 -0.46 27.92
N PRO A 183 -6.77 0.61 27.41
CA PRO A 183 -8.23 0.74 27.40
C PRO A 183 -8.92 -0.22 26.42
N PHE A 184 -8.15 -0.87 25.52
CA PHE A 184 -8.68 -1.88 24.59
C PHE A 184 -8.66 -3.29 25.17
N LYS A 185 -8.04 -3.49 26.34
CA LYS A 185 -7.95 -4.80 27.00
C LYS A 185 -9.35 -5.28 27.36
N ASP A 186 -9.67 -6.50 26.94
CA ASP A 186 -10.95 -7.19 27.19
C ASP A 186 -12.20 -6.49 26.61
N MET A 187 -12.04 -5.55 25.67
CA MET A 187 -13.14 -4.82 25.03
C MET A 187 -13.69 -5.52 23.76
N GLN A 188 -13.18 -6.71 23.42
CA GLN A 188 -13.62 -7.42 22.22
C GLN A 188 -15.03 -7.99 22.40
N LEU A 189 -15.86 -7.82 21.37
CA LEU A 189 -17.23 -8.31 21.35
C LEU A 189 -17.26 -9.83 21.18
N SER A 190 -18.14 -10.50 21.92
CA SER A 190 -18.31 -11.95 21.81
C SER A 190 -18.86 -12.34 20.44
N ILE A 191 -18.22 -13.32 19.81
CA ILE A 191 -18.66 -13.90 18.54
C ILE A 191 -19.16 -15.31 18.83
N LYS A 192 -20.44 -15.58 18.56
CA LYS A 192 -20.94 -16.96 18.50
C LYS A 192 -20.19 -17.67 17.37
N LYS A 193 -19.25 -18.55 17.72
CA LYS A 193 -18.50 -19.34 16.74
C LYS A 193 -19.47 -20.24 16.00
N LYS A 194 -19.93 -19.82 14.81
CA LYS A 194 -20.48 -20.76 13.84
C LYS A 194 -19.37 -21.75 13.52
N LYS A 195 -19.65 -23.06 13.57
CA LYS A 195 -18.70 -24.11 13.20
C LYS A 195 -18.34 -23.87 11.72
N SER A 196 -17.26 -23.12 11.48
CA SER A 196 -16.73 -22.95 10.14
C SER A 196 -16.16 -24.31 9.79
N LEU A 197 -16.73 -24.96 8.78
CA LEU A 197 -16.17 -26.19 8.20
C LEU A 197 -14.81 -25.94 7.52
N GLY A 198 -14.25 -24.73 7.65
CA GLY A 198 -13.06 -24.29 6.96
C GLY A 198 -13.35 -24.00 5.49
N ARG A 199 -12.28 -23.86 4.71
CA ARG A 199 -12.37 -23.94 3.25
C ARG A 199 -12.41 -25.42 2.90
N GLU A 200 -13.44 -25.84 2.19
CA GLU A 200 -13.52 -27.21 1.71
C GLU A 200 -12.46 -27.43 0.61
N PRO A 201 -11.67 -28.51 0.68
CA PRO A 201 -10.73 -28.84 -0.38
C PRO A 201 -11.51 -29.20 -1.66
N PHE A 202 -10.94 -28.89 -2.82
CA PHE A 202 -11.51 -29.31 -4.09
C PHE A 202 -11.55 -30.84 -4.16
N THR A 203 -12.70 -31.40 -4.55
CA THR A 203 -12.79 -32.83 -4.82
C THR A 203 -12.09 -33.16 -6.14
N ILE A 204 -11.76 -34.43 -6.36
CA ILE A 204 -11.21 -34.89 -7.65
C ILE A 204 -12.15 -34.56 -8.82
N LYS A 205 -13.47 -34.59 -8.59
CA LYS A 205 -14.47 -34.21 -9.60
C LYS A 205 -14.39 -32.72 -9.93
N ASP A 206 -14.14 -31.87 -8.93
CA ASP A 206 -14.00 -30.42 -9.13
C ASP A 206 -12.71 -30.12 -9.88
N LEU A 207 -11.59 -30.74 -9.49
CA LEU A 207 -10.30 -30.57 -10.18
C LEU A 207 -10.38 -30.98 -11.64
N ARG A 208 -11.06 -32.10 -11.95
CA ARG A 208 -11.28 -32.51 -13.35
C ARG A 208 -12.06 -31.48 -14.15
N LYS A 209 -13.08 -30.85 -13.57
CA LYS A 209 -13.86 -29.79 -14.24
C LYS A 209 -13.04 -28.51 -14.42
N ILE A 210 -12.29 -28.10 -13.39
CA ILE A 210 -11.45 -26.89 -13.40
C ILE A 210 -10.33 -27.03 -14.43
N LEU A 211 -9.67 -28.19 -14.48
CA LEU A 211 -8.53 -28.47 -15.34
C LEU A 211 -8.92 -29.05 -16.71
N ALA A 212 -10.21 -29.25 -16.98
CA ALA A 212 -10.67 -29.71 -18.29
C ALA A 212 -10.26 -28.70 -19.38
N LYS A 213 -9.83 -29.19 -20.55
CA LYS A 213 -9.21 -28.36 -21.60
C LYS A 213 -10.06 -27.14 -21.95
N GLU A 214 -11.35 -27.35 -22.16
CA GLU A 214 -12.32 -26.32 -22.52
C GLU A 214 -12.49 -25.25 -21.44
N THR A 215 -12.46 -25.63 -20.16
CA THR A 215 -12.57 -24.68 -19.03
C THR A 215 -11.23 -24.01 -18.78
N PHE A 216 -10.17 -24.80 -18.63
CA PHE A 216 -8.86 -24.33 -18.23
C PHE A 216 -8.25 -23.39 -19.27
N LEU A 217 -8.27 -23.76 -20.56
CA LEU A 217 -7.73 -22.91 -21.63
C LEU A 217 -8.58 -21.67 -21.84
N LYS A 218 -9.91 -21.75 -21.67
CA LYS A 218 -10.80 -20.58 -21.72
C LYS A 218 -10.45 -19.52 -20.68
N TRP A 219 -10.06 -19.93 -19.48
CA TRP A 219 -9.78 -19.02 -18.36
C TRP A 219 -8.28 -18.71 -18.15
N THR A 220 -7.38 -19.29 -18.94
CA THR A 220 -5.93 -19.03 -18.87
C THR A 220 -5.41 -18.40 -20.16
N ILE A 221 -5.34 -19.17 -21.24
CA ILE A 221 -4.76 -18.75 -22.52
C ILE A 221 -5.76 -17.89 -23.31
N ASN A 222 -7.01 -18.34 -23.40
CA ASN A 222 -8.05 -17.71 -24.22
C ASN A 222 -8.91 -16.72 -23.43
N PHE A 223 -8.49 -16.36 -22.21
CA PHE A 223 -9.22 -15.41 -21.39
C PHE A 223 -9.09 -14.00 -21.98
N HIS A 224 -10.20 -13.27 -22.05
CA HIS A 224 -10.25 -11.90 -22.55
C HIS A 224 -10.97 -11.02 -21.52
N HIS A 225 -10.24 -10.08 -20.90
CA HIS A 225 -10.81 -9.14 -19.94
C HIS A 225 -11.05 -7.79 -20.61
N LYS A 226 -12.30 -7.30 -20.60
CA LYS A 226 -12.74 -6.05 -21.25
C LYS A 226 -11.87 -4.83 -20.93
N HIS A 227 -11.26 -4.80 -19.74
CA HIS A 227 -10.48 -3.67 -19.25
C HIS A 227 -8.97 -3.97 -19.11
N ASN A 228 -8.46 -5.10 -19.60
CA ASN A 228 -7.02 -5.40 -19.51
C ASN A 228 -6.30 -4.97 -20.79
N PRO A 229 -5.42 -3.94 -20.75
CA PRO A 229 -4.74 -3.42 -21.94
C PRO A 229 -4.02 -4.49 -22.77
N SER A 230 -3.46 -5.53 -22.15
CA SER A 230 -2.76 -6.63 -22.85
C SER A 230 -3.67 -7.54 -23.70
N HIS A 231 -4.99 -7.49 -23.48
CA HIS A 231 -6.00 -8.22 -24.27
C HIS A 231 -6.78 -7.28 -25.21
N ASN A 232 -6.56 -5.97 -25.09
CA ASN A 232 -7.24 -4.93 -25.84
C ASN A 232 -6.43 -4.49 -27.06
N GLU A 233 -5.25 -5.09 -27.28
CA GLU A 233 -4.52 -5.01 -28.52
C GLU A 233 -5.28 -5.81 -29.61
N THR A 234 -6.33 -5.21 -30.17
CA THR A 234 -6.68 -5.43 -31.57
C THR A 234 -5.54 -4.88 -32.43
N GLY A 235 -4.42 -5.59 -32.42
CA GLY A 235 -3.12 -5.09 -32.89
C GLY A 235 -2.44 -5.92 -33.95
N TRP A 236 -3.16 -6.85 -34.61
CA TRP A 236 -2.74 -7.46 -35.89
C TRP A 236 -3.92 -7.79 -36.83
N PHE A 237 -5.16 -7.62 -36.37
CA PHE A 237 -6.35 -7.74 -37.20
C PHE A 237 -7.10 -6.41 -37.18
N ALA A 238 -7.55 -5.98 -38.36
CA ALA A 238 -8.25 -4.72 -38.53
C ALA A 238 -9.52 -4.70 -37.66
N LYS A 239 -9.80 -3.54 -37.06
CA LYS A 239 -11.01 -3.31 -36.30
C LYS A 239 -12.19 -3.19 -37.28
N GLY A 240 -12.91 -4.29 -37.48
CA GLY A 240 -14.06 -4.36 -38.36
C GLY A 240 -14.16 -5.74 -39.01
N GLU A 241 -14.66 -6.71 -38.24
CA GLU A 241 -15.42 -7.89 -38.67
C GLU A 241 -15.58 -8.76 -37.41
N GLU A 242 -16.82 -8.85 -36.94
CA GLU A 242 -17.20 -9.73 -35.84
C GLU A 242 -16.89 -11.17 -36.25
N ASN A 243 -15.91 -11.82 -35.63
CA ASN A 243 -15.65 -13.24 -35.90
C ASN A 243 -16.19 -14.12 -34.78
N TRP A 244 -17.53 -14.19 -34.73
CA TRP A 244 -18.23 -15.43 -34.43
C TRP A 244 -18.35 -16.24 -35.73
N GLY A 245 -17.58 -17.33 -35.83
CA GLY A 245 -17.73 -18.39 -36.82
C GLY A 245 -17.77 -17.98 -38.30
N THR A 246 -16.61 -17.86 -38.96
CA THR A 246 -16.47 -18.23 -40.40
C THR A 246 -15.02 -18.63 -40.73
N ASP A 247 -14.89 -19.68 -41.54
CA ASP A 247 -13.65 -20.14 -42.17
C ASP A 247 -13.25 -19.20 -43.31
N LYS A 248 -12.31 -18.27 -43.08
CA LYS A 248 -11.49 -17.70 -44.16
C LYS A 248 -10.07 -17.42 -43.69
N THR A 249 -9.11 -18.00 -44.41
CA THR A 249 -7.67 -17.84 -44.26
C THR A 249 -7.24 -16.47 -44.78
N SER A 250 -6.72 -15.59 -43.92
CA SER A 250 -6.08 -14.34 -44.39
C SER A 250 -4.56 -14.49 -44.41
N SER A 251 -4.05 -14.55 -45.63
CA SER A 251 -2.63 -14.58 -45.97
C SER A 251 -2.05 -13.17 -45.93
N LYS A 252 -1.46 -12.75 -44.80
CA LYS A 252 -0.36 -11.76 -44.72
C LYS A 252 0.10 -11.58 -43.27
N ARG A 253 1.25 -12.16 -42.92
CA ARG A 253 1.97 -11.83 -41.67
C ARG A 253 2.82 -10.59 -41.90
N ILE A 254 2.61 -9.55 -41.10
CA ILE A 254 3.49 -8.38 -41.04
C ILE A 254 4.76 -8.78 -40.27
N ARG A 255 5.94 -8.41 -40.78
CA ARG A 255 7.28 -8.86 -40.33
C ARG A 255 8.06 -7.82 -39.50
N THR A 256 7.41 -6.91 -38.80
CA THR A 256 8.12 -5.85 -38.03
C THR A 256 7.64 -5.79 -36.59
N LEU A 257 8.58 -5.86 -35.64
CA LEU A 257 8.31 -5.75 -34.20
C LEU A 257 7.86 -4.31 -33.84
N PRO A 258 6.84 -4.14 -32.98
CA PRO A 258 6.37 -2.83 -32.57
C PRO A 258 7.38 -2.08 -31.68
N ALA A 259 7.46 -0.76 -31.86
CA ALA A 259 8.42 0.12 -31.19
C ALA A 259 8.20 0.33 -29.67
N LYS A 260 7.10 -0.21 -29.11
CA LYS A 260 6.83 -0.24 -27.67
C LYS A 260 6.52 -1.69 -27.27
N PRO A 261 7.02 -2.20 -26.15
CA PRO A 261 6.67 -3.54 -25.68
C PRO A 261 5.16 -3.57 -25.46
N SER A 262 4.45 -4.38 -26.27
CA SER A 262 3.06 -4.76 -25.99
C SER A 262 2.98 -5.19 -24.54
N GLY A 263 1.98 -4.73 -23.79
CA GLY A 263 1.83 -5.09 -22.38
C GLY A 263 2.00 -6.59 -22.19
N ALA A 264 2.77 -7.01 -21.19
CA ALA A 264 3.11 -8.42 -20.99
C ALA A 264 1.87 -9.32 -21.12
N LYS A 265 1.88 -10.23 -22.09
CA LYS A 265 0.79 -11.19 -22.30
C LYS A 265 0.83 -12.22 -21.17
N ASN A 266 0.07 -11.97 -20.11
CA ASN A 266 0.04 -12.83 -18.92
C ASN A 266 -0.67 -14.18 -19.12
N GLN A 267 -1.12 -14.49 -20.34
CA GLN A 267 -1.79 -15.74 -20.70
C GLN A 267 -0.98 -17.00 -20.35
N LEU A 268 0.32 -17.03 -20.70
CA LEU A 268 1.21 -18.15 -20.41
C LEU A 268 1.51 -18.28 -18.90
N PRO A 269 1.86 -17.20 -18.17
CA PRO A 269 1.96 -17.23 -16.71
C PRO A 269 0.69 -17.77 -16.02
N TYR A 270 -0.50 -17.34 -16.46
CA TYR A 270 -1.77 -17.85 -15.90
C TYR A 270 -1.99 -19.34 -16.17
N TYR A 271 -1.52 -19.86 -17.30
CA TYR A 271 -1.56 -21.30 -17.56
C TYR A 271 -0.69 -22.07 -16.56
N TRP A 272 0.56 -21.65 -16.34
CA TRP A 272 1.52 -22.40 -15.53
C TRP A 272 1.35 -22.26 -14.02
N ILE A 273 0.77 -21.17 -13.53
CA ILE A 273 0.63 -20.92 -12.09
C ILE A 273 -0.26 -21.95 -11.38
N PHE A 274 -1.29 -22.48 -12.05
CA PHE A 274 -2.19 -23.49 -11.47
C PHE A 274 -1.52 -24.87 -11.34
N PRO A 275 -0.94 -25.46 -12.41
CA PRO A 275 -0.14 -26.68 -12.28
C PRO A 275 0.96 -26.54 -11.22
N LEU A 276 1.71 -25.43 -11.26
CA LEU A 276 2.77 -25.18 -10.29
C LEU A 276 2.23 -25.21 -8.85
N GLY A 277 1.12 -24.51 -8.58
CA GLY A 277 0.53 -24.47 -7.25
C GLY A 277 -0.02 -25.81 -6.77
N ILE A 278 -0.62 -26.59 -7.68
CA ILE A 278 -1.15 -27.93 -7.36
C ILE A 278 -0.02 -28.91 -7.03
N PHE A 279 1.07 -28.91 -7.80
CA PHE A 279 2.16 -29.87 -7.62
C PHE A 279 3.15 -29.47 -6.53
N SER A 280 3.38 -28.17 -6.30
CA SER A 280 4.36 -27.68 -5.31
C SER A 280 3.74 -27.37 -3.94
N GLY A 281 2.45 -27.07 -3.88
CA GLY A 281 1.80 -26.54 -2.67
C GLY A 281 2.26 -25.13 -2.27
N MET A 282 3.05 -24.46 -3.11
CA MET A 282 3.57 -23.11 -2.86
C MET A 282 2.43 -22.09 -2.75
N ARG A 283 2.63 -21.08 -1.91
CA ARG A 283 1.72 -19.93 -1.86
C ARG A 283 1.82 -19.14 -3.15
N THR A 284 0.73 -18.50 -3.56
CA THR A 284 0.69 -17.68 -4.79
C THR A 284 1.83 -16.65 -4.84
N ASN A 285 2.13 -15.99 -3.71
CA ASN A 285 3.19 -15.00 -3.67
C ASN A 285 4.60 -15.62 -3.82
N GLU A 286 4.82 -16.84 -3.32
CA GLU A 286 6.09 -17.56 -3.47
C GLU A 286 6.29 -17.95 -4.94
N MET A 287 5.24 -18.47 -5.60
CA MET A 287 5.29 -18.79 -7.04
C MET A 287 5.56 -17.57 -7.92
N CYS A 288 4.93 -16.42 -7.63
CA CYS A 288 5.11 -15.20 -8.42
C CYS A 288 6.48 -14.55 -8.25
N GLN A 289 7.25 -14.90 -7.21
CA GLN A 289 8.58 -14.36 -6.94
C GLN A 289 9.70 -15.28 -7.45
N LEU A 290 9.37 -16.48 -7.92
CA LEU A 290 10.32 -17.48 -8.38
C LEU A 290 11.09 -17.00 -9.61
N ARG A 291 12.43 -17.13 -9.55
CA ARG A 291 13.35 -16.81 -10.65
C ARG A 291 13.92 -18.09 -11.24
N CYS A 292 14.40 -18.03 -12.48
CA CYS A 292 15.11 -19.15 -13.08
C CYS A 292 16.36 -19.58 -12.27
N SER A 293 16.96 -18.66 -11.50
CA SER A 293 18.07 -18.95 -10.58
C SER A 293 17.69 -19.83 -9.38
N ASP A 294 16.41 -19.88 -9.05
CA ASP A 294 15.90 -20.61 -7.89
C ASP A 294 15.59 -22.07 -8.25
N VAL A 295 15.53 -22.38 -9.54
CA VAL A 295 15.32 -23.75 -10.07
C VAL A 295 16.67 -24.44 -10.24
N ARG A 296 16.86 -25.55 -9.54
CA ARG A 296 18.13 -26.29 -9.53
C ARG A 296 17.85 -27.76 -9.74
N LYS A 297 18.64 -28.35 -10.63
CA LYS A 297 18.55 -29.77 -10.89
C LYS A 297 19.27 -30.57 -9.80
N GLU A 298 18.51 -31.27 -8.97
CA GLU A 298 19.02 -32.19 -7.95
C GLU A 298 18.49 -33.59 -8.20
N ASN A 299 19.35 -34.61 -8.17
CA ASN A 299 18.95 -36.02 -8.36
C ASN A 299 18.07 -36.28 -9.60
N ARG A 300 18.35 -35.58 -10.71
CA ARG A 300 17.60 -35.62 -11.99
C ARG A 300 16.18 -35.03 -11.94
N ILE A 301 15.82 -34.37 -10.85
CA ILE A 301 14.59 -33.61 -10.67
C ILE A 301 14.96 -32.12 -10.79
N TRP A 302 14.12 -31.33 -11.47
CA TRP A 302 14.32 -29.88 -11.66
C TRP A 302 13.63 -29.06 -10.58
#